data_AF-A0A7Y4SVQ6-F1
#
_entry.id   AF-A0A7Y4SVQ6-F1
#
_cell.length_a   1.000
_cell.length_b   1.000
_cell.length_c   1.000
_cell.angle_alpha   90.00
_cell.angle_beta   90.00
_cell.angle_gamma   90.00
#
_symmetry.space_group_name_H-M   'P 1'
#
loop_
_entity.id
_entity.type
_entity.pdbx_description
1 polymer ?
#
loop_
_entity_poly.entity_id
_entity_poly.type
_entity_poly.pdbx_seq_one_letter_code
_entity_poly.pdbx_strand_id
1 'polypeptide(L)'
;MRMVHYYLALAFVLAPCLVLTLLSGAFHDGSERHLLLGFFGAVLCVATHTLLILFMIVSGRVLKVAMQSRPLSPAFLEELNRFFAQRRAYPLALFSAFAATAAAVLGYGRYIGVPATVHVLVGVGAVLLNLLALGHGVRSLRSNQRLLDRAAGELDRLDAAGAPVRPGAGEPLWSVGPSARWLVFALSAWGPYLYWSLVVWRGAFERVPPTLAALSAIVSLFGLAQAWRARGSTGRSAS
;
A
#
# COMPACT_ATOMS: atom_id res chain seq x y z
N MET A 1 -7.59 -10.14 -18.98
CA MET A 1 -7.41 -8.66 -19.04
C MET A 1 -6.17 -8.28 -18.23
N ARG A 2 -5.22 -7.53 -18.80
CA ARG A 2 -3.94 -7.23 -18.12
C ARG A 2 -4.13 -6.11 -17.09
N MET A 3 -3.68 -6.31 -15.85
CA MET A 3 -3.85 -5.36 -14.73
C MET A 3 -3.26 -3.96 -14.98
N VAL A 4 -2.29 -3.87 -15.89
CA VAL A 4 -1.73 -2.59 -16.34
C VAL A 4 -2.80 -1.66 -16.94
N HIS A 5 -3.87 -2.19 -17.56
CA HIS A 5 -4.93 -1.35 -18.13
C HIS A 5 -5.75 -0.65 -17.06
N TYR A 6 -6.13 -1.35 -15.99
CA TYR A 6 -6.85 -0.74 -14.86
C TYR A 6 -6.01 0.34 -14.20
N TYR A 7 -4.72 0.07 -13.99
CA TYR A 7 -3.81 1.05 -13.43
C TYR A 7 -3.63 2.26 -14.36
N LEU A 8 -3.46 2.05 -15.67
CA LEU A 8 -3.34 3.12 -16.63
C LEU A 8 -4.61 3.97 -16.72
N ALA A 9 -5.79 3.35 -16.65
CA ALA A 9 -7.06 4.07 -16.64
C ALA A 9 -7.16 4.97 -15.39
N LEU A 10 -6.85 4.45 -14.21
CA LEU A 10 -6.83 5.25 -12.98
C LEU A 10 -5.76 6.34 -13.04
N ALA A 11 -4.55 6.03 -13.52
CA ALA A 11 -3.46 6.99 -13.68
C ALA A 11 -3.80 8.12 -14.66
N PHE A 12 -4.50 7.78 -15.75
CA PHE A 12 -4.95 8.73 -16.76
C PHE A 12 -5.97 9.74 -16.21
N VAL A 13 -6.80 9.33 -15.26
CA VAL A 13 -7.73 10.24 -14.56
C VAL A 13 -7.01 10.98 -13.42
N LEU A 14 -6.13 10.29 -12.70
CA LEU A 14 -5.45 10.84 -11.52
C LEU A 14 -4.46 11.94 -11.87
N ALA A 15 -3.61 11.74 -12.88
CA ALA A 15 -2.60 12.71 -13.27
C ALA A 15 -3.17 14.11 -13.58
N PRO A 16 -4.18 14.27 -14.47
CA PRO A 16 -4.78 15.57 -14.71
C PRO A 16 -5.52 16.09 -13.48
N CYS A 17 -6.16 15.23 -12.69
CA CYS A 17 -6.79 15.66 -11.43
C CYS A 17 -5.79 16.30 -10.47
N LEU A 18 -4.60 15.70 -10.27
CA LEU A 18 -3.54 16.26 -9.43
C LEU A 18 -3.04 17.61 -9.95
N VAL A 19 -2.85 17.73 -11.27
CA VAL A 19 -2.42 18.99 -11.90
C VAL A 19 -3.50 20.06 -11.73
N LEU A 20 -4.77 19.73 -11.97
CA LEU A 20 -5.88 20.67 -11.79
C LEU A 20 -6.07 21.08 -10.33
N THR A 21 -5.86 20.18 -9.36
CA THR A 21 -5.84 20.53 -7.93
C THR A 21 -4.75 21.55 -7.62
N LEU A 22 -3.55 21.36 -8.17
CA LEU A 22 -2.43 22.29 -7.99
C LEU A 22 -2.74 23.65 -8.62
N LEU A 23 -3.19 23.68 -9.87
CA LEU A 23 -3.51 24.91 -10.60
C LEU A 23 -4.66 25.67 -9.94
N SER A 24 -5.72 24.97 -9.53
CA SER A 24 -6.84 25.59 -8.82
C SER A 24 -6.42 26.14 -7.46
N GLY A 25 -5.46 25.53 -6.75
CA GLY A 25 -4.94 26.07 -5.49
C GLY A 25 -4.00 27.27 -5.70
N ALA A 26 -3.21 27.28 -6.78
CA ALA A 26 -2.24 28.33 -7.06
C ALA A 26 -2.85 29.61 -7.62
N PHE A 27 -3.89 29.48 -8.46
CA PHE A 27 -4.47 30.61 -9.20
C PHE A 27 -5.88 31.02 -8.73
N HIS A 28 -6.54 30.21 -7.91
CA HIS A 28 -7.86 30.53 -7.38
C HIS A 28 -7.85 30.40 -5.85
N ASP A 29 -8.29 31.44 -5.14
CA ASP A 29 -8.22 31.56 -3.67
C ASP A 29 -8.98 30.45 -2.92
N GLY A 30 -8.37 29.26 -2.77
CA GLY A 30 -8.90 28.18 -1.94
C GLY A 30 -10.35 27.79 -2.27
N SER A 31 -10.76 27.96 -3.53
CA SER A 31 -12.15 27.79 -3.97
C SER A 31 -12.70 26.40 -3.66
N GLU A 32 -14.03 26.27 -3.58
CA GLU A 32 -14.73 24.98 -3.45
C GLU A 32 -14.24 23.94 -4.47
N ARG A 33 -13.84 24.38 -5.67
CA ARG A 33 -13.25 23.53 -6.70
C ARG A 33 -11.92 22.91 -6.27
N HIS A 34 -11.03 23.68 -5.65
CA HIS A 34 -9.76 23.16 -5.13
C HIS A 34 -10.01 22.08 -4.06
N LEU A 35 -10.98 22.31 -3.17
CA LEU A 35 -11.38 21.35 -2.15
C LEU A 35 -11.90 20.04 -2.78
N LEU A 36 -12.85 20.14 -3.71
CA LEU A 36 -13.44 18.97 -4.38
C LEU A 36 -12.41 18.19 -5.20
N LEU A 37 -11.58 18.87 -5.99
CA LEU A 37 -10.53 18.25 -6.78
C LEU A 37 -9.44 17.63 -5.88
N GLY A 38 -9.05 18.31 -4.81
CA GLY A 38 -8.08 17.81 -3.84
C GLY A 38 -8.56 16.55 -3.13
N PHE A 39 -9.80 16.56 -2.65
CA PHE A 39 -10.40 15.39 -2.01
C PHE A 39 -10.55 14.21 -2.98
N PHE A 40 -11.13 14.45 -4.16
CA PHE A 40 -11.29 13.42 -5.19
C PHE A 40 -9.94 12.85 -5.63
N GLY A 41 -8.94 13.72 -5.85
CA GLY A 41 -7.58 13.33 -6.20
C GLY A 41 -6.90 12.50 -5.12
N ALA A 42 -7.09 12.84 -3.83
CA ALA A 42 -6.56 12.05 -2.72
C ALA A 42 -7.18 10.65 -2.64
N VAL A 43 -8.51 10.53 -2.79
CA VAL A 43 -9.20 9.22 -2.83
C VAL A 43 -8.70 8.39 -4.01
N LEU A 44 -8.64 8.99 -5.20
CA LEU A 44 -8.19 8.30 -6.41
C LEU A 44 -6.70 7.90 -6.32
N CYS A 45 -5.88 8.72 -5.68
CA CYS A 45 -4.47 8.42 -5.38
C CYS A 45 -4.34 7.17 -4.50
N VAL A 46 -5.06 7.13 -3.36
CA VAL A 46 -5.06 5.97 -2.47
C VAL A 46 -5.55 4.73 -3.21
N ALA A 47 -6.64 4.83 -3.97
CA ALA A 47 -7.16 3.70 -4.76
C ALA A 47 -6.14 3.19 -5.79
N THR A 48 -5.51 4.08 -6.55
CA THR A 48 -4.53 3.75 -7.60
C THR A 48 -3.30 3.03 -7.03
N HIS A 49 -2.72 3.56 -5.95
CA HIS A 49 -1.55 2.95 -5.32
C HIS A 49 -1.89 1.68 -4.55
N THR A 50 -3.08 1.59 -3.96
CA THR A 50 -3.57 0.35 -3.34
C THR A 50 -3.72 -0.76 -4.37
N LEU A 51 -4.29 -0.47 -5.54
CA LEU A 51 -4.42 -1.43 -6.64
C LEU A 51 -3.03 -1.97 -7.06
N LEU A 52 -2.05 -1.08 -7.25
CA LEU A 52 -0.67 -1.46 -7.55
C LEU A 52 -0.08 -2.39 -6.47
N ILE A 53 -0.20 -1.99 -5.20
CA ILE A 53 0.30 -2.75 -4.06
C ILE A 53 -0.34 -4.15 -3.99
N LEU A 54 -1.66 -4.22 -4.07
CA LEU A 54 -2.41 -5.48 -4.01
C LEU A 54 -1.99 -6.41 -5.15
N PHE A 55 -1.85 -5.89 -6.37
CA PHE A 55 -1.42 -6.71 -7.50
C PHE A 55 -0.02 -7.28 -7.30
N MET A 56 0.93 -6.47 -6.82
CA MET A 56 2.30 -6.93 -6.55
C MET A 56 2.34 -7.98 -5.43
N ILE A 57 1.49 -7.86 -4.42
CA ILE A 57 1.36 -8.86 -3.34
C ILE A 57 0.78 -10.16 -3.89
N VAL A 58 -0.31 -10.09 -4.65
CA VAL A 58 -0.98 -11.27 -5.21
C VAL A 58 -0.06 -11.99 -6.20
N SER A 59 0.60 -11.26 -7.11
CA SER A 59 1.53 -11.87 -8.08
C SER A 59 2.71 -12.55 -7.39
N GLY A 60 3.30 -11.91 -6.37
CA GLY A 60 4.38 -12.50 -5.60
C GLY A 60 3.97 -13.81 -4.91
N ARG A 61 2.72 -13.89 -4.42
CA ARG A 61 2.17 -15.13 -3.86
C ARG A 61 1.98 -16.22 -4.91
N VAL A 62 1.40 -15.88 -6.06
CA VAL A 62 1.23 -16.83 -7.17
C VAL A 62 2.58 -17.40 -7.60
N LEU A 63 3.59 -16.55 -7.75
CA LEU A 63 4.96 -16.97 -8.10
C LEU A 63 5.58 -17.87 -7.03
N LYS A 64 5.37 -17.57 -5.74
CA LYS A 64 5.83 -18.43 -4.65
C LYS A 64 5.19 -19.82 -4.72
N VAL A 65 3.89 -19.90 -4.96
CA VAL A 65 3.19 -21.19 -5.11
C VAL A 65 3.72 -21.96 -6.32
N ALA A 66 3.93 -21.29 -7.45
CA ALA A 66 4.53 -21.91 -8.64
C ALA A 66 5.91 -22.53 -8.31
N MET A 67 6.80 -21.78 -7.64
CA MET A 67 8.11 -22.26 -7.21
C MET A 67 8.05 -23.45 -6.24
N GLN A 68 7.05 -23.51 -5.36
CA GLN A 68 6.87 -24.62 -4.43
C GLN A 68 6.36 -25.88 -5.14
N SER A 69 5.47 -25.69 -6.12
CA SER A 69 4.83 -26.79 -6.85
C SER A 69 5.73 -27.45 -7.91
N ARG A 70 6.65 -26.69 -8.51
CA ARG A 70 7.44 -27.12 -9.68
C ARG A 70 8.89 -26.64 -9.62
N PRO A 71 9.86 -27.42 -10.12
CA PRO A 71 11.26 -27.01 -10.22
C PRO A 71 11.46 -26.03 -11.39
N LEU A 72 11.22 -24.73 -11.15
CA LEU A 72 11.46 -23.69 -12.15
C LEU A 72 12.96 -23.57 -12.50
N SER A 73 13.26 -23.07 -13.70
CA SER A 73 14.64 -22.97 -14.18
C SER A 73 15.50 -22.00 -13.34
N PRO A 74 16.81 -22.28 -13.13
CA PRO A 74 17.70 -21.38 -12.38
C PRO A 74 17.76 -19.97 -12.94
N ALA A 75 17.73 -19.84 -14.28
CA ALA A 75 17.71 -18.54 -14.96
C ALA A 75 16.46 -17.71 -14.59
N PHE A 76 15.28 -18.34 -14.53
CA PHE A 76 14.07 -17.67 -14.09
C PHE A 76 14.15 -17.25 -12.61
N LEU A 77 14.71 -18.09 -11.74
CA LEU A 77 14.89 -17.76 -10.32
C LEU A 77 15.83 -16.56 -10.12
N GLU A 78 16.89 -16.45 -10.92
CA GLU A 78 17.78 -15.29 -10.90
C GLU A 78 17.06 -14.00 -11.35
N GLU A 79 16.26 -14.08 -12.43
CA GLU A 79 15.43 -12.98 -12.90
C GLU A 79 14.44 -12.51 -11.82
N LEU A 80 13.76 -13.47 -11.18
CA LEU A 80 12.81 -13.21 -10.10
C LEU A 80 13.47 -12.53 -8.90
N ASN A 81 14.64 -13.01 -8.48
CA ASN A 81 15.41 -12.41 -7.39
C ASN A 81 15.83 -10.97 -7.71
N ARG A 82 16.30 -10.72 -8.95
CA ARG A 82 16.67 -9.38 -9.41
C ARG A 82 15.49 -8.42 -9.38
N PHE A 83 14.32 -8.86 -9.84
CA PHE A 83 13.10 -8.06 -9.80
C PHE A 83 12.71 -7.69 -8.37
N PHE A 84 12.73 -8.66 -7.44
CA PHE A 84 12.38 -8.40 -6.06
C PHE A 84 13.44 -7.62 -5.27
N ALA A 85 14.70 -7.64 -5.68
CA ALA A 85 15.72 -6.75 -5.11
C ALA A 85 15.48 -5.28 -5.47
N GLN A 86 14.82 -5.00 -6.60
CA GLN A 86 14.61 -3.64 -7.12
C GLN A 86 13.26 -3.01 -6.74
N ARG A 87 12.65 -3.41 -5.60
CA ARG A 87 11.29 -3.03 -5.13
C ARG A 87 11.06 -1.54 -4.80
N ARG A 88 11.57 -0.60 -5.60
CA ARG A 88 11.43 0.85 -5.39
C ARG A 88 9.99 1.35 -5.54
N ALA A 89 9.17 0.69 -6.36
CA ALA A 89 7.80 1.15 -6.60
C ALA A 89 6.89 1.03 -5.38
N TYR A 90 7.13 0.06 -4.48
CA TYR A 90 6.25 -0.16 -3.32
C TYR A 90 6.38 0.94 -2.26
N PRO A 91 7.58 1.28 -1.75
CA PRO A 91 7.74 2.39 -0.82
C PRO A 91 7.29 3.72 -1.43
N LEU A 92 7.58 3.93 -2.72
CA LEU A 92 7.20 5.16 -3.42
C LEU A 92 5.68 5.30 -3.54
N ALA A 93 4.96 4.23 -3.90
CA ALA A 93 3.49 4.24 -3.98
C ALA A 93 2.85 4.49 -2.61
N LEU A 94 3.36 3.84 -1.56
CA LEU A 94 2.88 4.04 -0.19
C LEU A 94 3.11 5.47 0.28
N PHE A 95 4.33 5.99 0.09
CA PHE A 95 4.68 7.35 0.48
C PHE A 95 3.87 8.39 -0.30
N SER A 96 3.59 8.14 -1.58
CA SER A 96 2.79 9.04 -2.43
C SER A 96 1.32 9.07 -2.02
N ALA A 97 0.74 7.92 -1.65
CA ALA A 97 -0.61 7.85 -1.09
C ALA A 97 -0.71 8.57 0.26
N PHE A 98 0.30 8.41 1.12
CA PHE A 98 0.37 9.11 2.39
C PHE A 98 0.52 10.62 2.19
N ALA A 99 1.39 11.07 1.29
CA ALA A 99 1.60 12.49 0.98
C ALA A 99 0.33 13.15 0.45
N ALA A 100 -0.42 12.48 -0.43
CA ALA A 100 -1.71 12.99 -0.92
C ALA A 100 -2.75 13.13 0.20
N THR A 101 -2.84 12.12 1.06
CA THR A 101 -3.73 12.16 2.25
C THR A 101 -3.32 13.29 3.20
N ALA A 102 -2.03 13.44 3.48
CA ALA A 102 -1.50 14.50 4.33
C ALA A 102 -1.80 15.89 3.76
N ALA A 103 -1.61 16.11 2.46
CA ALA A 103 -1.95 17.35 1.79
C ALA A 103 -3.45 17.67 1.93
N ALA A 104 -4.33 16.69 1.71
CA ALA A 104 -5.78 16.85 1.85
C ALA A 104 -6.20 17.19 3.28
N VAL A 105 -5.65 16.51 4.28
CA VAL A 105 -5.92 16.79 5.71
C VAL A 105 -5.41 18.18 6.10
N LEU A 106 -4.19 18.54 5.68
CA LEU A 106 -3.62 19.87 5.93
C LEU A 106 -4.39 21.01 5.26
N GLY A 107 -5.19 20.72 4.22
CA GLY A 107 -6.12 21.69 3.66
C GLY A 107 -7.12 22.21 4.70
N TYR A 108 -7.53 21.38 5.65
CA TYR A 108 -8.32 21.78 6.82
C TYR A 108 -7.47 22.34 7.98
N GLY A 109 -6.14 22.21 7.90
CA GLY A 109 -5.20 22.67 8.93
C GLY A 109 -5.29 24.16 9.24
N ARG A 110 -5.76 24.98 8.28
CA ARG A 110 -5.98 26.42 8.49
C ARG A 110 -6.86 26.71 9.72
N TYR A 111 -7.87 25.88 9.98
CA TYR A 111 -8.81 26.07 11.10
C TYR A 111 -8.19 25.77 12.47
N ILE A 112 -7.03 25.12 12.49
CA ILE A 112 -6.29 24.76 13.72
C ILE A 112 -4.93 25.48 13.79
N GLY A 113 -4.76 26.56 13.01
CA GLY A 113 -3.57 27.43 13.08
C GLY A 113 -2.36 26.94 12.26
N VAL A 114 -2.51 25.93 11.39
CA VAL A 114 -1.42 25.51 10.50
C VAL A 114 -1.19 26.59 9.42
N PRO A 115 0.06 27.07 9.22
CA PRO A 115 0.35 28.06 8.20
C PRO A 115 0.03 27.56 6.79
N ALA A 116 -0.57 28.42 5.95
CA ALA A 116 -0.92 28.07 4.58
C ALA A 116 0.29 27.63 3.73
N THR A 117 1.47 28.19 4.02
CA THR A 117 2.74 27.82 3.38
C THR A 117 3.06 26.33 3.57
N VAL A 118 2.74 25.76 4.73
CA VAL A 118 2.94 24.33 5.00
C VAL A 118 2.03 23.49 4.11
N HIS A 119 0.76 23.86 3.98
CA HIS A 119 -0.18 23.17 3.10
C HIS A 119 0.28 23.24 1.63
N VAL A 120 0.74 24.40 1.16
CA VAL A 120 1.25 24.57 -0.21
C VAL A 120 2.48 23.69 -0.46
N LEU A 121 3.47 23.71 0.43
CA LEU A 121 4.70 22.90 0.30
C LEU A 121 4.38 21.40 0.27
N VAL A 122 3.52 20.93 1.18
CA VAL A 122 3.10 19.52 1.22
C VAL A 122 2.27 19.16 -0.01
N GLY A 123 1.39 20.05 -0.47
CA GLY A 123 0.57 19.85 -1.67
C GLY A 123 1.43 19.71 -2.95
N VAL A 124 2.37 20.63 -3.16
CA VAL A 124 3.32 20.56 -4.29
C VAL A 124 4.14 19.27 -4.23
N GLY A 125 4.69 18.95 -3.05
CA GLY A 125 5.43 17.70 -2.84
C GLY A 125 4.60 16.46 -3.15
N ALA A 126 3.34 16.42 -2.69
CA ALA A 126 2.42 15.32 -2.94
C ALA A 126 2.14 15.14 -4.44
N VAL A 127 1.94 16.23 -5.19
CA VAL A 127 1.72 16.15 -6.66
C VAL A 127 2.96 15.58 -7.35
N LEU A 128 4.15 16.12 -7.08
CA LEU A 128 5.40 15.66 -7.70
C LEU A 128 5.68 14.18 -7.41
N LEU A 129 5.55 13.77 -6.14
CA LEU A 129 5.73 12.39 -5.72
C LEU A 129 4.74 11.46 -6.42
N ASN A 130 3.48 11.86 -6.54
CA ASN A 130 2.46 11.04 -7.18
C ASN A 130 2.68 10.88 -8.68
N LEU A 131 3.05 11.94 -9.40
CA LEU A 131 3.38 11.84 -10.83
C LEU A 131 4.59 10.92 -11.05
N LEU A 132 5.62 11.02 -10.20
CA LEU A 132 6.77 10.12 -10.22
C LEU A 132 6.35 8.67 -9.93
N ALA A 133 5.52 8.46 -8.91
CA ALA A 133 5.01 7.15 -8.52
C ALA A 133 4.18 6.49 -9.61
N LEU A 134 3.35 7.25 -10.33
CA LEU A 134 2.59 6.76 -11.48
C LEU A 134 3.53 6.20 -12.57
N GLY A 135 4.57 6.96 -12.93
CA GLY A 135 5.56 6.52 -13.92
C GLY A 135 6.35 5.28 -13.48
N HIS A 136 6.69 5.17 -12.19
CA HIS A 136 7.31 3.96 -11.64
C HIS A 136 6.34 2.78 -11.58
N GLY A 137 5.08 3.02 -11.22
CA GLY A 137 4.03 1.99 -11.13
C GLY A 137 3.78 1.31 -12.47
N VAL A 138 3.65 2.08 -13.56
CA VAL A 138 3.49 1.50 -14.91
C VAL A 138 4.68 0.60 -15.28
N ARG A 139 5.91 1.05 -15.02
CA ARG A 139 7.11 0.26 -15.31
C ARG A 139 7.13 -1.03 -14.51
N SER A 140 6.87 -0.96 -13.20
CA SER A 140 6.83 -2.13 -12.33
C SER A 140 5.72 -3.12 -12.71
N LEU A 141 4.53 -2.64 -13.09
CA LEU A 141 3.45 -3.51 -13.55
C LEU A 141 3.79 -4.25 -14.85
N ARG A 142 4.43 -3.55 -15.81
CA ARG A 142 4.88 -4.18 -17.06
C ARG A 142 5.95 -5.25 -16.80
N SER A 143 6.93 -4.96 -15.94
CA SER A 143 7.95 -5.95 -15.57
C SER A 143 7.35 -7.13 -14.81
N ASN A 144 6.41 -6.89 -13.89
CA ASN A 144 5.70 -7.95 -13.17
C ASN A 144 4.88 -8.84 -14.12
N GLN A 145 4.21 -8.24 -15.10
CA GLN A 145 3.47 -8.98 -16.11
C GLN A 145 4.40 -9.90 -16.92
N ARG A 146 5.56 -9.39 -17.36
CA ARG A 146 6.55 -10.21 -18.08
C ARG A 146 7.02 -11.41 -17.26
N LEU A 147 7.24 -11.22 -15.95
CA LEU A 147 7.60 -12.32 -15.06
C LEU A 147 6.50 -13.36 -14.91
N LEU A 148 5.24 -12.93 -14.80
CA LEU A 148 4.10 -13.84 -14.74
C LEU A 148 3.94 -14.62 -16.05
N ASP A 149 4.05 -13.94 -17.19
CA ASP A 149 3.99 -14.58 -18.52
C ASP A 149 5.13 -15.59 -18.68
N ARG A 150 6.34 -15.26 -18.19
CA ARG A 150 7.50 -16.17 -18.22
C ARG A 150 7.33 -17.36 -17.29
N ALA A 151 6.78 -17.15 -16.09
CA ALA A 151 6.49 -18.22 -15.15
C ALA A 151 5.45 -19.19 -15.74
N ALA A 152 4.39 -18.67 -16.36
CA ALA A 152 3.41 -19.49 -17.06
C ALA A 152 4.07 -20.33 -18.16
N GLY A 153 4.92 -19.74 -19.00
CA GLY A 153 5.65 -20.48 -20.03
C GLY A 153 6.61 -21.56 -19.49
N GLU A 154 7.26 -21.34 -18.34
CA GLU A 154 8.05 -22.39 -17.68
C GLU A 154 7.18 -23.52 -17.16
N LEU A 155 6.01 -23.22 -16.59
CA LEU A 155 5.05 -24.22 -16.14
C LEU A 155 4.51 -25.05 -17.31
N ASP A 156 4.08 -24.39 -18.40
CA ASP A 156 3.60 -25.06 -19.61
C ASP A 156 4.66 -26.01 -20.20
N ARG A 157 5.94 -25.58 -20.22
CA ARG A 157 7.06 -26.43 -20.66
C ARG A 157 7.25 -27.65 -19.77
N LEU A 158 7.12 -27.50 -18.46
CA LEU A 158 7.25 -28.60 -17.50
C LEU A 158 6.07 -29.57 -17.61
N ASP A 159 4.86 -29.06 -17.85
CA ASP A 159 3.67 -29.86 -18.08
C ASP A 159 3.79 -30.68 -19.37
N ALA A 160 4.25 -30.07 -20.46
CA ALA A 160 4.53 -30.77 -21.72
C ALA A 160 5.61 -31.84 -21.59
N ALA A 161 6.58 -31.66 -20.68
CA ALA A 161 7.64 -32.63 -20.39
C ALA A 161 7.20 -33.74 -19.40
N GLY A 162 5.97 -33.71 -18.90
CA GLY A 162 5.48 -34.68 -17.92
C GLY A 162 6.19 -34.60 -16.57
N ALA A 163 6.71 -33.42 -16.20
CA ALA A 163 7.41 -33.26 -14.92
C ALA A 163 6.45 -33.56 -13.74
N PRO A 164 6.96 -34.09 -12.61
CA PRO A 164 6.13 -34.38 -11.44
C PRO A 164 5.71 -33.11 -10.68
N VAL A 165 4.48 -33.09 -10.15
CA VAL A 165 3.99 -32.01 -9.28
C VAL A 165 4.44 -32.32 -7.85
N ARG A 166 5.05 -31.35 -7.16
CA ARG A 166 5.42 -31.54 -5.75
C ARG A 166 4.18 -31.42 -4.86
N PRO A 167 3.86 -32.44 -4.02
CA PRO A 167 2.81 -32.31 -3.02
C PRO A 167 3.27 -31.34 -1.93
N GLY A 168 2.59 -30.20 -1.78
CA GLY A 168 3.00 -29.19 -0.79
C GLY A 168 2.36 -27.80 -0.90
N ALA A 169 1.56 -27.51 -1.94
CA ALA A 169 0.91 -26.20 -2.11
C ALA A 169 -0.36 -26.00 -1.24
N GLY A 170 -0.50 -26.73 -0.13
CA GLY A 170 -1.75 -26.88 0.62
C GLY A 170 -1.98 -25.89 1.77
N GLU A 171 -1.00 -25.06 2.14
CA GLU A 171 -1.31 -24.02 3.13
C GLU A 171 -2.26 -22.98 2.52
N PRO A 172 -3.39 -22.66 3.19
CA PRO A 172 -4.30 -21.64 2.68
C PRO A 172 -3.56 -20.32 2.47
N LEU A 173 -3.61 -19.79 1.25
CA LEU A 173 -2.99 -18.54 0.78
C LEU A 173 -3.29 -17.27 1.60
N TRP A 174 -4.14 -17.38 2.63
CA TRP A 174 -4.59 -16.35 3.56
C TRP A 174 -4.13 -16.59 5.01
N SER A 175 -3.27 -17.58 5.27
CA SER A 175 -2.63 -17.77 6.59
C SER A 175 -1.60 -16.66 6.84
N VAL A 176 -2.07 -15.46 7.20
CA VAL A 176 -1.18 -14.51 7.87
C VAL A 176 -0.73 -15.20 9.15
N GLY A 177 0.57 -15.32 9.36
CA GLY A 177 1.12 -15.97 10.56
C GLY A 177 0.48 -15.36 11.82
N PRO A 178 0.30 -16.16 12.88
CA PRO A 178 -0.42 -15.71 14.08
C PRO A 178 0.16 -14.40 14.65
N SER A 179 1.48 -14.21 14.58
CA SER A 179 2.15 -12.97 15.01
C SER A 179 1.70 -11.73 14.22
N ALA A 180 1.57 -11.83 12.90
CA ALA A 180 1.17 -10.71 12.06
C ALA A 180 -0.30 -10.29 12.30
N ARG A 181 -1.19 -11.25 12.60
CA ARG A 181 -2.59 -10.94 12.96
C ARG A 181 -2.65 -10.09 14.23
N TRP A 182 -1.85 -10.45 15.23
CA TRP A 182 -1.75 -9.70 16.48
C TRP A 182 -1.13 -8.30 16.31
N LEU A 183 -0.19 -8.13 15.38
CA LEU A 183 0.34 -6.80 15.03
C LEU A 183 -0.73 -5.91 14.39
N VAL A 184 -1.51 -6.45 13.45
CA VAL A 184 -2.63 -5.71 12.85
C VAL A 184 -3.66 -5.34 13.90
N PHE A 185 -4.01 -6.27 14.80
CA PHE A 185 -4.91 -5.99 15.92
C PHE A 185 -4.39 -4.86 16.82
N ALA A 186 -3.11 -4.90 17.19
CA ALA A 186 -2.48 -3.86 18.02
C ALA A 186 -2.54 -2.47 17.36
N LEU A 187 -2.24 -2.40 16.05
CA LEU A 187 -2.29 -1.13 15.31
C LEU A 187 -3.72 -0.59 15.18
N SER A 188 -4.69 -1.45 14.89
CA SER A 188 -6.10 -1.07 14.75
C SER A 188 -6.73 -0.52 16.03
N ALA A 189 -6.17 -0.85 17.21
CA ALA A 189 -6.63 -0.33 18.50
C ALA A 189 -6.56 1.20 18.60
N TRP A 190 -5.72 1.84 17.81
CA TRP A 190 -5.58 3.30 17.76
C TRP A 190 -6.63 3.98 16.87
N GLY A 191 -7.34 3.23 16.03
CA GLY A 191 -8.32 3.77 15.09
C GLY A 191 -9.38 4.66 15.74
N PRO A 192 -10.10 4.19 16.78
CA PRO A 192 -11.11 4.99 17.47
C PRO A 192 -10.55 6.27 18.12
N TYR A 193 -9.39 6.18 18.77
CA TYR A 193 -8.74 7.34 19.38
C TYR A 193 -8.37 8.39 18.33
N LEU A 194 -7.71 7.97 17.24
CA LEU A 194 -7.29 8.86 16.16
C LEU A 194 -8.50 9.47 15.43
N TYR A 195 -9.55 8.68 15.20
CA TYR A 195 -10.81 9.17 14.63
C TYR A 195 -11.43 10.26 15.50
N TRP A 196 -11.62 10.02 16.79
CA TRP A 196 -12.21 11.02 17.68
C TRP A 196 -11.34 12.27 17.83
N SER A 197 -10.03 12.08 17.99
CA SER A 197 -9.08 13.19 18.16
C SER A 197 -9.01 14.07 16.92
N LEU A 198 -8.82 13.46 15.75
CA LEU A 198 -8.50 14.19 14.52
C LEU A 198 -9.77 14.60 13.76
N VAL A 199 -10.81 13.76 13.75
CA VAL A 199 -12.03 14.00 12.95
C VAL A 199 -13.10 14.69 13.79
N VAL A 200 -13.49 14.10 14.92
CA VAL A 200 -14.62 14.63 15.70
C VAL A 200 -14.25 15.90 16.44
N TRP A 201 -13.11 15.88 17.15
CA TRP A 201 -12.63 17.01 17.93
C TRP A 201 -11.66 17.92 17.16
N ARG A 202 -11.43 17.64 15.88
CA ARG A 202 -10.63 18.49 14.98
C ARG A 202 -9.26 18.87 15.56
N GLY A 203 -8.58 17.92 16.20
CA GLY A 203 -7.25 18.12 16.80
C GLY A 203 -7.25 18.70 18.23
N ALA A 204 -8.41 18.96 18.82
CA ALA A 204 -8.54 19.32 20.24
C ALA A 204 -8.38 18.08 21.14
N PHE A 205 -7.14 17.60 21.30
CA PHE A 205 -6.83 16.38 22.06
C PHE A 205 -7.26 16.44 23.52
N GLU A 206 -7.35 17.64 24.11
CA GLU A 206 -7.86 17.87 25.46
C GLU A 206 -9.34 17.49 25.63
N ARG A 207 -10.10 17.40 24.54
CA ARG A 207 -11.51 16.96 24.55
C ARG A 207 -11.67 15.44 24.44
N VAL A 208 -10.59 14.73 24.13
CA VAL A 208 -10.60 13.28 24.02
C VAL A 208 -10.44 12.72 25.44
N PRO A 209 -11.37 11.88 25.93
CA PRO A 209 -11.23 11.30 27.26
C PRO A 209 -9.87 10.57 27.37
N PRO A 210 -9.05 10.85 28.41
CA PRO A 210 -7.74 10.21 28.56
C PRO A 210 -7.85 8.68 28.70
N THR A 211 -9.01 8.20 29.16
CA THR A 211 -9.36 6.78 29.21
C THR A 211 -9.37 6.12 27.83
N LEU A 212 -9.72 6.83 26.76
CA LEU A 212 -9.72 6.29 25.40
C LEU A 212 -8.29 6.03 24.91
N ALA A 213 -7.38 6.98 25.15
CA ALA A 213 -5.95 6.82 24.84
C ALA A 213 -5.34 5.66 25.64
N ALA A 214 -5.62 5.61 26.95
CA ALA A 214 -5.14 4.55 27.83
C ALA A 214 -5.65 3.17 27.38
N LEU A 215 -6.93 3.06 27.02
CA LEU A 215 -7.52 1.80 26.53
C LEU A 215 -6.88 1.36 25.21
N SER A 216 -6.73 2.28 24.25
CA SER A 216 -6.02 2.00 22.98
C SER A 216 -4.60 1.51 23.23
N ALA A 217 -3.86 2.13 24.15
CA ALA A 217 -2.52 1.72 24.52
C ALA A 217 -2.49 0.32 25.15
N ILE A 218 -3.39 0.02 26.10
CA ILE A 218 -3.49 -1.30 26.73
C ILE A 218 -3.78 -2.39 25.70
N VAL A 219 -4.78 -2.19 24.83
CA VAL A 219 -5.14 -3.15 23.77
C VAL A 219 -3.98 -3.34 22.79
N SER A 220 -3.29 -2.25 22.41
CA SER A 220 -2.11 -2.29 21.56
C SER A 220 -0.97 -3.09 22.19
N LEU A 221 -0.65 -2.85 23.47
CA LEU A 221 0.39 -3.58 24.19
C LEU A 221 0.05 -5.07 24.34
N PHE A 222 -1.21 -5.39 24.60
CA PHE A 222 -1.68 -6.77 24.64
C PHE A 222 -1.46 -7.47 23.28
N GLY A 223 -1.86 -6.82 22.18
CA GLY A 223 -1.62 -7.35 20.83
C GLY A 223 -0.12 -7.56 20.55
N LEU A 224 0.73 -6.61 20.92
CA LEU A 224 2.19 -6.75 20.76
C LEU A 224 2.76 -7.93 21.57
N ALA A 225 2.31 -8.11 22.82
CA ALA A 225 2.74 -9.24 23.66
C ALA A 225 2.35 -10.59 23.05
N GLN A 226 1.13 -10.68 22.50
CA GLN A 226 0.66 -11.90 21.82
C GLN A 226 1.42 -12.14 20.50
N ALA A 227 1.74 -11.08 19.76
CA ALA A 227 2.58 -11.17 18.57
C ALA A 227 3.98 -11.71 18.89
N TRP A 228 4.57 -11.26 20.00
CA TRP A 228 5.86 -11.76 20.48
C TRP A 228 5.82 -13.24 20.85
N ARG A 229 4.81 -13.65 21.63
CA ARG A 229 4.62 -15.07 22.01
C ARG A 229 4.44 -15.97 20.80
N ALA A 230 3.65 -15.52 19.82
CA ALA A 230 3.39 -16.28 18.59
C ALA A 230 4.64 -16.47 17.70
N ARG A 231 5.68 -15.63 17.83
CA ARG A 231 6.97 -15.85 17.15
C ARG A 231 7.78 -16.98 17.79
N GLY A 232 7.68 -17.12 19.12
CA GLY A 232 8.41 -18.13 19.88
C GLY A 232 7.91 -19.56 19.64
N SER A 233 6.62 -19.74 19.34
CA SER A 233 6.04 -21.06 19.06
C SER A 233 6.41 -21.59 17.68
N THR A 234 6.53 -20.73 16.67
CA THR A 234 6.91 -21.14 15.30
C THR A 234 8.36 -21.61 15.16
N GLY A 235 9.25 -21.24 16.10
CA GLY A 235 10.65 -21.66 16.09
C GLY A 235 10.90 -23.06 16.65
N ARG A 236 9.99 -23.61 17.48
CA ARG A 236 10.18 -24.90 18.17
C ARG A 236 9.67 -26.11 17.41
N SER A 237 8.86 -25.90 16.36
CA SER A 237 8.31 -26.97 15.52
C SER A 237 9.18 -27.30 14.30
N ALA A 238 10.31 -26.61 14.12
CA ALA A 238 11.23 -26.77 12.99
C ALA A 238 12.59 -27.39 13.39
N SER A 239 12.72 -27.81 14.65
CA SER A 239 13.89 -28.53 15.21
C SER A 239 13.48 -29.92 15.62
#